data_AF-A0AAD7UQC9-F1
#
_entry.id   AF-A0AAD7UQC9-F1
#
_cell.length_a   1.000
_cell.length_b   1.000
_cell.length_c   1.000
_cell.angle_alpha   90.00
_cell.angle_beta   90.00
_cell.angle_gamma   90.00
#
_symmetry.space_group_name_H-M   'P 1'
#
loop_
_entity.id
_entity.type
_entity.pdbx_description
1 polymer ?
#
loop_
_entity_poly.entity_id
_entity_poly.type
_entity_poly.pdbx_seq_one_letter_code
_entity_poly.pdbx_strand_id
1 'polypeptide(L)'
;MRTVRVSSATRPATEVSWFPGSSSESIELTVKAALGMPPDAVIRVIDQSNGCLVGLTEWVPEGLEFHVEAIDDRKVEVKTAQHESRPLLERSDDEPTKIAGDAFRGQLLKFERINAHLANERTWLAWVRTALSLVSCAFTLLNEAYSDGNQSWRITYFVIGCLFVGCVDLTWLTGWFRYRRIKDILAMPKDAIPEKFNRVRVRFQAHFLGLLLTSTVVIYIASGWRAVR
;
A
#
# COMPACT_ATOMS: atom_id res chain seq x y z
N MET A 1 -13.22 0.98 -27.09
CA MET A 1 -12.11 1.43 -27.95
C MET A 1 -11.79 2.82 -27.45
N ARG A 2 -10.56 3.05 -26.96
CA ARG A 2 -10.19 4.35 -26.39
C ARG A 2 -9.57 5.20 -27.47
N THR A 3 -9.85 6.49 -27.42
CA THR A 3 -9.39 7.43 -28.44
C THR A 3 -8.79 8.67 -27.80
N VAL A 4 -7.61 9.05 -28.26
CA VAL A 4 -6.86 10.22 -27.81
C VAL A 4 -6.35 11.02 -29.01
N ARG A 5 -6.07 12.30 -28.81
CA ARG A 5 -5.42 13.14 -29.83
C ARG A 5 -3.96 13.31 -29.49
N VAL A 6 -3.08 13.01 -30.42
CA VAL A 6 -1.63 13.16 -30.26
C VAL A 6 -1.10 14.14 -31.30
N SER A 7 -0.26 15.07 -30.88
CA SER A 7 0.42 16.04 -31.75
C SER A 7 1.93 15.96 -31.54
N SER A 8 2.70 16.39 -32.54
CA SER A 8 4.16 16.49 -32.46
C SER A 8 4.57 17.87 -32.99
N ALA A 9 5.79 18.31 -32.68
CA ALA A 9 6.35 19.53 -33.28
C ALA A 9 6.31 19.52 -34.83
N THR A 10 6.38 18.34 -35.43
CA THR A 10 6.43 18.16 -36.89
C THR A 10 5.10 17.76 -37.52
N ARG A 11 4.07 17.40 -36.73
CA ARG A 11 2.79 16.91 -37.25
C ARG A 11 1.59 17.45 -36.49
N PRO A 12 0.49 17.78 -37.20
CA PRO A 12 -0.74 18.22 -36.57
C PRO A 12 -1.35 17.12 -35.69
N ALA A 13 -2.27 17.53 -34.81
CA ALA A 13 -3.00 16.62 -33.94
C ALA A 13 -3.69 15.53 -34.77
N THR A 14 -3.38 14.27 -34.46
CA THR A 14 -3.89 13.08 -35.12
C THR A 14 -4.62 12.23 -34.08
N GLU A 15 -5.78 11.69 -34.45
CA GLU A 15 -6.58 10.84 -33.57
C GLU A 15 -6.03 9.41 -33.59
N VAL A 16 -5.69 8.88 -32.42
CA VAL A 16 -5.13 7.54 -32.24
C VAL A 16 -6.04 6.76 -31.31
N SER A 17 -6.33 5.52 -31.68
CA SER A 17 -7.19 4.64 -30.90
C SER A 17 -6.59 3.25 -30.74
N TRP A 18 -6.91 2.61 -29.62
CA TRP A 18 -6.48 1.25 -29.31
C TRP A 18 -7.55 0.48 -28.56
N PHE A 19 -7.41 -0.85 -28.53
CA PHE A 19 -8.33 -1.75 -27.85
C PHE A 19 -7.97 -1.88 -26.36
N PRO A 20 -8.97 -2.10 -25.47
CA PRO A 20 -8.69 -2.46 -24.08
C PRO A 20 -7.81 -3.72 -24.00
N GLY A 21 -6.84 -3.75 -23.08
CA GLY A 21 -5.88 -4.85 -22.95
C GLY A 21 -4.63 -4.75 -23.86
N SER A 22 -4.49 -3.70 -24.67
CA SER A 22 -3.24 -3.44 -25.40
C SER A 22 -2.10 -3.15 -24.41
N SER A 23 -0.93 -3.76 -24.65
CA SER A 23 0.28 -3.48 -23.88
C SER A 23 0.74 -2.04 -24.09
N SER A 24 1.44 -1.47 -23.11
CA SER A 24 2.01 -0.12 -23.22
C SER A 24 2.92 0.02 -24.44
N GLU A 25 3.70 -1.01 -24.77
CA GLU A 25 4.55 -1.05 -25.97
C GLU A 25 3.74 -0.98 -27.27
N SER A 26 2.62 -1.70 -27.36
CA SER A 26 1.75 -1.66 -28.54
C SER A 26 1.07 -0.30 -28.71
N ILE A 27 0.67 0.33 -27.61
CA ILE A 27 0.10 1.68 -27.61
C ILE A 27 1.16 2.68 -28.09
N GLU A 28 2.38 2.59 -27.54
CA GLU A 28 3.50 3.44 -27.92
C GLU A 28 3.84 3.31 -29.42
N LEU A 29 3.90 2.09 -29.95
CA LEU A 29 4.13 1.83 -31.38
C LEU A 29 3.04 2.43 -32.27
N THR A 30 1.78 2.37 -31.83
CA THR A 30 0.66 2.94 -32.58
C THR A 30 0.73 4.46 -32.61
N VAL A 31 1.08 5.09 -31.48
CA VAL A 31 1.31 6.54 -31.39
C VAL A 31 2.50 6.96 -32.27
N LYS A 32 3.62 6.23 -32.23
CA LYS A 32 4.79 6.47 -33.09
C LYS A 32 4.43 6.35 -34.57
N ALA A 33 3.69 5.31 -34.95
CA ALA A 33 3.25 5.11 -36.33
C ALA A 33 2.35 6.24 -36.84
N ALA A 34 1.38 6.68 -36.03
CA ALA A 34 0.49 7.80 -36.37
C ALA A 34 1.27 9.12 -36.56
N LEU A 35 2.27 9.35 -35.72
CA LEU A 35 3.15 10.53 -35.80
C LEU A 35 4.29 10.37 -36.81
N GLY A 36 4.42 9.21 -37.47
CA GLY A 36 5.50 8.90 -38.40
C GLY A 36 6.89 9.00 -37.79
N MET A 37 7.00 8.70 -36.50
CA MET A 37 8.26 8.55 -35.79
C MET A 37 8.82 7.15 -36.05
N PRO A 38 10.16 6.98 -36.07
CA PRO A 38 10.74 5.66 -36.22
C PRO A 38 10.42 4.80 -34.98
N PRO A 39 10.27 3.47 -35.13
CA PRO A 39 9.77 2.60 -34.06
C PRO A 39 10.67 2.56 -32.83
N ASP A 40 11.96 2.81 -33.02
CA ASP A 40 13.04 2.88 -32.02
C ASP A 40 13.20 4.27 -31.38
N ALA A 41 12.48 5.31 -31.84
CA ALA A 41 12.54 6.62 -31.20
C ALA A 41 12.07 6.53 -29.75
N VAL A 42 12.85 7.04 -28.80
CA VAL A 42 12.37 7.23 -27.43
C VAL A 42 11.45 8.46 -27.43
N ILE A 43 10.21 8.30 -26.95
CA ILE A 43 9.23 9.39 -26.94
C ILE A 43 8.93 9.88 -25.52
N ARG A 44 8.71 11.18 -25.40
CA ARG A 44 8.18 11.84 -24.22
C ARG A 44 6.76 12.27 -24.50
N VAL A 45 5.82 11.84 -23.67
CA VAL A 45 4.40 12.20 -23.82
C VAL A 45 4.02 13.18 -22.72
N ILE A 46 3.54 14.35 -23.14
CA ILE A 46 3.21 15.49 -22.29
C ILE A 46 1.71 15.78 -22.47
N ASP A 47 0.96 15.86 -21.38
CA ASP A 47 -0.44 16.29 -21.42
C ASP A 47 -0.51 17.81 -21.67
N GLN A 48 -1.18 18.22 -22.74
CA GLN A 48 -1.25 19.63 -23.13
C GLN A 48 -2.00 20.50 -22.12
N SER A 49 -2.89 19.91 -21.32
CA SER A 49 -3.69 20.67 -20.36
C SER A 49 -2.89 21.16 -19.15
N ASN A 50 -1.83 20.43 -18.77
CA ASN A 50 -1.10 20.66 -17.52
C ASN A 50 0.44 20.61 -17.66
N GLY A 51 0.96 20.20 -18.82
CA GLY A 51 2.40 20.07 -19.07
C GLY A 51 3.07 18.88 -18.34
N CYS A 52 2.30 17.99 -17.74
CA CYS A 52 2.83 16.83 -17.02
C CYS A 52 3.25 15.72 -17.98
N LEU A 53 4.30 14.99 -17.59
CA LEU A 53 4.68 13.74 -18.23
C LEU A 53 3.64 12.66 -17.93
N VAL A 54 3.12 12.04 -18.98
CA VAL A 54 2.11 10.97 -18.85
C VAL A 54 2.66 9.69 -19.48
N GLY A 55 2.58 8.59 -18.75
CA GLY A 55 2.84 7.27 -19.32
C GLY A 55 1.67 6.82 -20.19
N LEU A 56 1.95 6.41 -21.44
CA LEU A 56 0.94 5.77 -22.28
C LEU A 56 0.58 4.40 -21.69
N THR A 57 -0.63 4.28 -21.18
CA THR A 57 -1.17 3.04 -20.62
C THR A 57 -2.60 2.84 -21.10
N GLU A 58 -3.14 1.64 -20.93
CA GLU A 58 -4.54 1.37 -21.24
C GLU A 58 -5.53 2.22 -20.42
N TRP A 59 -5.06 2.83 -19.32
CA TRP A 59 -5.88 3.59 -18.37
C TRP A 59 -5.99 5.08 -18.67
N VAL A 60 -5.37 5.56 -19.75
CA VAL A 60 -5.45 6.97 -20.17
C VAL A 60 -6.91 7.38 -20.45
N PRO A 61 -7.41 8.47 -19.84
CA PRO A 61 -8.76 8.99 -20.10
C PRO A 61 -9.00 9.34 -21.58
N GLU A 62 -10.23 9.14 -22.05
CA GLU A 62 -10.62 9.49 -23.42
C GLU A 62 -10.68 11.01 -23.61
N GLY A 63 -10.38 11.48 -24.83
CA GLY A 63 -10.47 12.89 -25.20
C GLY A 63 -9.33 13.79 -24.70
N LEU A 64 -8.28 13.22 -24.09
CA LEU A 64 -7.07 13.96 -23.76
C LEU A 64 -6.25 14.28 -25.02
N GLU A 65 -5.63 15.47 -25.01
CA GLU A 65 -4.70 15.92 -26.05
C GLU A 65 -3.26 15.85 -25.52
N PHE A 66 -2.43 15.06 -26.20
CA PHE A 66 -1.03 14.87 -25.85
C PHE A 66 -0.11 15.54 -26.86
N HIS A 67 0.98 16.13 -26.35
CA HIS A 67 2.13 16.53 -27.13
C HIS A 67 3.23 15.47 -26.97
N VAL A 68 3.71 14.94 -28.10
CA VAL A 68 4.72 13.89 -28.14
C VAL A 68 6.01 14.45 -28.72
N GLU A 69 7.07 14.42 -27.93
CA GLU A 69 8.40 14.86 -28.31
C GLU A 69 9.32 13.64 -28.49
N ALA A 70 10.02 13.58 -29.62
CA ALA A 70 11.08 12.60 -29.81
C ALA A 70 12.31 13.03 -29.00
N ILE A 71 12.79 12.16 -28.13
CA ILE A 71 14.03 12.35 -27.38
C ILE A 71 15.16 11.83 -28.27
N ASP A 72 16.05 12.71 -28.70
CA ASP A 72 17.29 12.30 -29.36
C ASP A 72 18.20 11.67 -28.30
N ASP A 73 18.28 10.33 -28.30
CA ASP A 73 19.11 9.55 -27.36
C ASP A 73 20.57 10.00 -27.33
N ARG A 74 21.06 10.67 -28.40
CA ARG A 74 22.42 11.23 -28.44
C ARG A 74 22.62 12.45 -27.54
N LYS A 75 21.54 13.10 -27.08
CA LYS A 75 21.59 14.24 -26.16
C LYS A 75 21.18 13.91 -24.73
N VAL A 76 20.74 12.69 -24.47
CA VAL A 76 20.53 12.19 -23.10
C VAL A 76 21.86 11.67 -22.56
N GLU A 77 22.90 12.49 -22.62
CA GLU A 77 23.95 12.36 -21.61
C GLU A 77 23.27 12.65 -20.29
N VAL A 78 23.00 11.56 -19.57
CA VAL A 78 22.52 11.58 -18.20
C VAL A 78 23.48 12.46 -17.43
N LYS A 79 23.12 13.74 -17.24
CA LYS A 79 23.61 14.58 -16.16
C LYS A 79 23.12 13.96 -14.86
N THR A 80 23.68 12.79 -14.55
CA THR A 80 23.71 12.22 -13.22
C THR A 80 24.39 13.29 -12.41
N ALA A 81 23.61 13.98 -11.59
CA ALA A 81 24.04 15.13 -10.83
C ALA A 81 25.24 14.77 -9.94
N GLN A 82 26.46 14.94 -10.46
CA GLN A 82 27.61 15.24 -9.65
C GLN A 82 27.44 16.69 -9.20
N HIS A 83 27.15 16.81 -7.91
CA HIS A 83 26.98 18.03 -7.16
C HIS A 83 28.33 18.75 -7.03
N GLU A 84 28.82 19.33 -8.12
CA GLU A 84 30.02 20.17 -8.12
C GLU A 84 29.62 21.63 -7.97
N SER A 85 29.85 22.16 -6.76
CA SER A 85 29.55 23.52 -6.34
C SER A 85 30.37 24.54 -7.14
N ARG A 86 29.81 25.09 -8.21
CA ARG A 86 30.31 26.31 -8.85
C ARG A 86 29.45 27.52 -8.45
N PRO A 87 30.04 28.61 -7.94
CA PRO A 87 29.31 29.83 -7.63
C PRO A 87 29.04 30.59 -8.94
N LEU A 88 27.79 30.48 -9.41
CA LEU A 88 27.25 31.31 -10.49
C LEU A 88 26.64 32.56 -9.88
N LEU A 89 27.37 33.68 -9.98
CA LEU A 89 26.75 34.99 -9.91
C LEU A 89 25.98 35.24 -11.21
N GLU A 90 24.73 35.67 -11.02
CA GLU A 90 23.95 36.51 -11.93
C GLU A 90 23.50 35.88 -13.26
N ARG A 91 22.48 35.03 -13.16
CA ARG A 91 21.43 34.97 -14.18
C ARG A 91 20.08 35.03 -13.50
N SER A 92 19.60 36.25 -13.28
CA SER A 92 18.17 36.53 -13.17
C SER A 92 17.55 36.19 -14.52
N ASP A 93 16.66 35.21 -14.57
CA ASP A 93 15.54 35.10 -15.52
C ASP A 93 14.77 33.80 -15.20
N ASP A 94 13.52 34.01 -14.79
CA ASP A 94 12.37 33.10 -14.73
C ASP A 94 12.41 31.87 -13.79
N GLU A 95 11.81 32.08 -12.61
CA GLU A 95 11.52 31.08 -11.57
C GLU A 95 10.10 30.43 -11.58
N PRO A 96 9.32 30.31 -12.67
CA PRO A 96 7.97 29.74 -12.60
C PRO A 96 7.93 28.21 -12.43
N THR A 97 9.02 27.49 -12.73
CA THR A 97 9.04 26.01 -12.69
C THR A 97 9.21 25.43 -11.29
N LYS A 98 9.81 26.15 -10.33
CA LYS A 98 9.99 25.66 -8.96
C LYS A 98 8.66 25.61 -8.19
N ILE A 99 7.77 26.57 -8.44
CA ILE A 99 6.47 26.69 -7.76
C ILE A 99 5.58 25.47 -8.04
N ALA A 100 5.58 24.97 -9.28
CA ALA A 100 4.83 23.77 -9.66
C ALA A 100 5.39 22.50 -9.00
N GLY A 101 6.72 22.38 -8.91
CA GLY A 101 7.38 21.24 -8.26
C GLY A 101 7.09 21.15 -6.76
N ASP A 102 7.08 22.28 -6.06
CA ASP A 102 6.83 22.32 -4.61
C ASP A 102 5.36 22.03 -4.28
N ALA A 103 4.43 22.51 -5.10
CA ALA A 103 3.01 22.18 -4.98
C ALA A 103 2.74 20.67 -5.15
N PHE A 104 3.35 20.06 -6.17
CA PHE A 104 3.23 18.62 -6.42
C PHE A 104 3.86 17.80 -5.27
N ARG A 105 5.05 18.19 -4.80
CA ARG A 105 5.69 17.55 -3.63
C ARG A 105 4.81 17.63 -2.39
N GLY A 106 4.16 18.77 -2.15
CA GLY A 106 3.21 18.94 -1.06
C GLY A 106 2.01 17.99 -1.17
N GLN A 107 1.47 17.80 -2.37
CA GLN A 107 0.38 16.84 -2.63
C GLN A 107 0.83 15.39 -2.44
N LEU A 108 2.03 15.04 -2.91
CA LEU A 108 2.59 13.69 -2.76
C LEU A 108 2.76 13.31 -1.27
N LEU A 109 3.28 14.24 -0.46
CA LEU A 109 3.44 14.06 0.98
C LEU A 109 2.08 13.92 1.70
N LYS A 110 1.05 14.64 1.25
CA LYS A 110 -0.32 14.48 1.77
C LYS A 110 -0.87 13.09 1.43
N PHE A 111 -0.70 12.63 0.19
CA PHE A 111 -1.15 11.32 -0.24
C PHE A 111 -0.44 10.19 0.50
N GLU A 112 0.88 10.31 0.70
CA GLU A 112 1.68 9.36 1.48
C GLU A 112 1.17 9.25 2.93
N ARG A 113 0.87 10.40 3.57
CA ARG A 113 0.31 10.42 4.92
C ARG A 113 -1.07 9.75 5.00
N ILE A 114 -1.95 10.02 4.03
CA ILE A 114 -3.28 9.39 3.96
C ILE A 114 -3.15 7.88 3.80
N ASN A 115 -2.26 7.42 2.92
CA ASN A 115 -2.04 6.00 2.70
C ASN A 115 -1.48 5.31 3.96
N ALA A 116 -0.57 5.97 4.69
CA ALA A 116 -0.07 5.48 5.98
C ALA A 116 -1.19 5.36 7.03
N HIS A 117 -2.11 6.32 7.08
CA HIS A 117 -3.27 6.27 7.98
C HIS A 117 -4.20 5.09 7.62
N LEU A 118 -4.56 4.95 6.34
CA LEU A 118 -5.40 3.85 5.85
C LEU A 118 -4.78 2.47 6.09
N ALA A 119 -3.46 2.34 5.96
CA ALA A 119 -2.76 1.09 6.26
C ALA A 119 -2.84 0.74 7.77
N ASN A 120 -2.73 1.74 8.65
CA ASN A 120 -2.85 1.55 10.09
C ASN A 120 -4.28 1.15 10.51
N GLU A 121 -5.29 1.79 9.93
CA GLU A 121 -6.70 1.43 10.16
C GLU A 121 -7.01 0.00 9.73
N ARG A 122 -6.55 -0.41 8.55
CA ARG A 122 -6.69 -1.80 8.08
C ARG A 122 -6.05 -2.80 9.04
N THR A 123 -4.88 -2.47 9.58
CA THR A 123 -4.19 -3.32 10.56
C THR A 123 -4.97 -3.40 11.87
N TRP A 124 -5.52 -2.28 12.36
CA TRP A 124 -6.34 -2.27 13.56
C TRP A 124 -7.62 -3.10 13.37
N LEU A 125 -8.32 -2.95 12.25
CA LEU A 125 -9.49 -3.76 11.91
C LEU A 125 -9.15 -5.26 11.82
N ALA A 126 -7.95 -5.62 11.38
CA ALA A 126 -7.49 -7.01 11.42
C ALA A 126 -7.39 -7.54 12.87
N TRP A 127 -6.84 -6.76 13.80
CA TRP A 127 -6.80 -7.13 15.23
C TRP A 127 -8.20 -7.31 15.82
N VAL A 128 -9.13 -6.39 15.50
CA VAL A 128 -10.54 -6.50 15.93
C VAL A 128 -11.17 -7.79 15.43
N ARG A 129 -10.97 -8.12 14.14
CA ARG A 129 -11.49 -9.36 13.55
C ARG A 129 -10.95 -10.59 14.27
N THR A 130 -9.65 -10.64 14.53
CA THR A 130 -9.03 -11.75 15.28
C THR A 130 -9.59 -11.87 16.69
N ALA A 131 -9.78 -10.76 17.39
CA ALA A 131 -10.40 -10.76 18.72
C ALA A 131 -11.83 -11.33 18.69
N LEU A 132 -12.65 -10.93 17.72
CA LEU A 132 -14.01 -11.47 17.54
C LEU A 132 -14.00 -12.98 17.26
N SER A 133 -13.08 -13.46 16.41
CA SER A 133 -12.93 -14.90 16.17
C SER A 133 -12.56 -15.67 17.45
N LEU A 134 -11.68 -15.11 18.28
CA LEU A 134 -11.29 -15.72 19.57
C LEU A 134 -12.45 -15.73 20.57
N VAL A 135 -13.29 -14.69 20.59
CA VAL A 135 -14.52 -14.66 21.40
C VAL A 135 -15.46 -15.80 20.99
N SER A 136 -15.68 -15.99 19.69
CA SER A 136 -16.50 -17.11 19.20
C SER A 136 -15.97 -18.46 19.67
N CYS A 137 -14.65 -18.69 19.57
CA CYS A 137 -14.02 -19.91 20.07
C CYS A 137 -14.20 -20.07 21.60
N ALA A 138 -14.07 -19.00 22.38
CA ALA A 138 -14.27 -19.04 23.82
C ALA A 138 -15.70 -19.48 24.18
N PHE A 139 -16.71 -18.93 23.51
CA PHE A 139 -18.10 -19.31 23.73
C PHE A 139 -18.39 -20.74 23.32
N THR A 140 -17.84 -21.22 22.20
CA THR A 140 -17.98 -22.63 21.80
C THR A 140 -17.43 -23.57 22.88
N LEU A 141 -16.23 -23.28 23.41
CA LEU A 141 -15.62 -24.09 24.47
C LEU A 141 -16.39 -24.04 25.78
N LEU A 142 -16.92 -22.87 26.16
CA LEU A 142 -17.76 -22.73 27.34
C LEU A 142 -19.08 -23.51 27.19
N ASN A 143 -19.71 -23.46 26.01
CA ASN A 143 -20.92 -24.22 25.74
C ASN A 143 -20.67 -25.73 25.85
N GLU A 144 -19.55 -26.21 25.31
CA GLU A 144 -19.15 -27.62 25.40
C GLU A 144 -18.91 -28.05 26.85
N ALA A 145 -18.35 -27.17 27.69
CA ALA A 145 -18.16 -27.44 29.10
C ALA A 145 -19.47 -27.75 29.85
N TYR A 146 -20.61 -27.24 29.39
CA TYR A 146 -21.93 -27.51 29.98
C TYR A 146 -22.63 -28.74 29.38
N SER A 147 -22.26 -29.16 28.18
CA SER A 147 -22.85 -30.31 27.49
C SER A 147 -22.37 -31.65 28.07
N ASP A 148 -21.11 -31.68 28.53
CA ASP A 148 -20.45 -32.92 28.93
C ASP A 148 -20.74 -33.32 30.40
N GLY A 149 -21.12 -34.57 30.64
CA GLY A 149 -21.45 -35.09 31.98
C GLY A 149 -20.24 -35.31 32.90
N ASN A 150 -19.02 -35.23 32.37
CA ASN A 150 -17.80 -35.58 33.10
C ASN A 150 -17.15 -34.33 33.75
N GLN A 151 -17.10 -34.32 35.08
CA GLN A 151 -16.67 -33.16 35.88
C GLN A 151 -15.24 -32.68 35.54
N SER A 152 -14.30 -33.59 35.26
CA SER A 152 -12.91 -33.23 34.94
C SER A 152 -12.79 -32.48 33.60
N TRP A 153 -13.59 -32.87 32.60
CA TRP A 153 -13.61 -32.22 31.29
C TRP A 153 -14.25 -30.85 31.35
N ARG A 154 -15.33 -30.71 32.13
CA ARG A 154 -15.94 -29.40 32.39
C ARG A 154 -14.95 -28.39 32.95
N ILE A 155 -14.15 -28.78 33.94
CA ILE A 155 -13.12 -27.90 34.52
C ILE A 155 -12.08 -27.52 33.46
N THR A 156 -11.64 -28.50 32.66
CA THR A 156 -10.63 -28.28 31.61
C THR A 156 -11.13 -27.30 30.55
N TYR A 157 -12.33 -27.52 29.98
CA TYR A 157 -12.92 -26.62 28.99
C TYR A 157 -13.20 -25.23 29.55
N PHE A 158 -13.63 -25.14 30.81
CA PHE A 158 -13.82 -23.87 31.50
C PHE A 158 -12.51 -23.08 31.60
N VAL A 159 -11.43 -23.70 32.07
CA VAL A 159 -10.11 -23.06 32.19
C VAL A 159 -9.60 -22.59 30.83
N ILE A 160 -9.70 -23.43 29.79
CA ILE A 160 -9.30 -23.06 28.43
C ILE A 160 -10.16 -21.90 27.91
N GLY A 161 -11.47 -21.94 28.11
CA GLY A 161 -12.38 -20.85 27.76
C GLY A 161 -11.96 -19.52 28.40
N CYS A 162 -11.66 -19.53 29.71
CA CYS A 162 -11.12 -18.36 30.40
C CYS A 162 -9.78 -17.87 29.80
N LEU A 163 -8.88 -18.77 29.41
CA LEU A 163 -7.63 -18.39 28.75
C LEU A 163 -7.87 -17.75 27.37
N PHE A 164 -8.86 -18.22 26.60
CA PHE A 164 -9.25 -17.56 25.35
C PHE A 164 -9.82 -16.16 25.59
N VAL A 165 -10.66 -15.98 26.62
CA VAL A 165 -11.15 -14.63 26.99
C VAL A 165 -9.98 -13.71 27.33
N GLY A 166 -9.00 -14.17 28.13
CA GLY A 166 -7.79 -13.40 28.39
C GLY A 166 -6.99 -13.08 27.12
N CYS A 167 -6.91 -14.02 26.17
CA CYS A 167 -6.32 -13.79 24.84
C CYS A 167 -7.03 -12.70 24.03
N VAL A 168 -8.37 -12.61 24.12
CA VAL A 168 -9.16 -11.56 23.47
C VAL A 168 -8.74 -10.19 23.99
N ASP A 169 -8.70 -10.01 25.31
CA ASP A 169 -8.31 -8.74 25.94
C ASP A 169 -6.88 -8.35 25.58
N LEU A 170 -5.93 -9.29 25.64
CA LEU A 170 -4.55 -9.06 25.24
C LEU A 170 -4.43 -8.67 23.76
N THR A 171 -5.22 -9.30 22.90
CA THR A 171 -5.23 -9.05 21.45
C THR A 171 -5.81 -7.69 21.12
N TRP A 172 -6.93 -7.35 21.75
CA TRP A 172 -7.55 -6.05 21.63
C TRP A 172 -6.62 -4.93 22.14
N LEU A 173 -6.09 -5.08 23.36
CA LEU A 173 -5.19 -4.10 23.97
C LEU A 173 -3.92 -3.91 23.15
N THR A 174 -3.31 -4.98 22.65
CA THR A 174 -2.11 -4.89 21.80
C THR A 174 -2.39 -4.15 20.50
N GLY A 175 -3.53 -4.46 19.85
CA GLY A 175 -3.99 -3.74 18.66
C GLY A 175 -4.23 -2.25 18.93
N TRP A 176 -4.87 -1.94 20.06
CA TRP A 176 -5.16 -0.57 20.49
C TRP A 176 -3.91 0.24 20.81
N PHE A 177 -2.99 -0.29 21.62
CA PHE A 177 -1.73 0.39 21.96
C PHE A 177 -0.90 0.67 20.71
N ARG A 178 -0.84 -0.30 19.79
CA ARG A 178 -0.14 -0.11 18.52
C ARG A 178 -0.79 0.97 17.66
N TYR A 179 -2.12 0.96 17.55
CA TYR A 179 -2.87 1.96 16.79
C TYR A 179 -2.63 3.37 17.34
N ARG A 180 -2.78 3.57 18.66
CA ARG A 180 -2.53 4.86 19.33
C ARG A 180 -1.11 5.33 19.10
N ARG A 181 -0.12 4.47 19.33
CA ARG A 181 1.29 4.86 19.20
C ARG A 181 1.66 5.30 17.78
N ILE A 182 1.13 4.62 16.75
CA ILE A 182 1.36 5.02 15.36
C ILE A 182 0.66 6.35 15.07
N LYS A 183 -0.55 6.55 15.59
CA LYS A 183 -1.29 7.81 15.45
C LYS A 183 -0.55 8.98 16.10
N ASP A 184 0.02 8.77 17.28
CA ASP A 184 0.82 9.77 18.00
C ASP A 184 2.07 10.14 17.19
N ILE A 185 2.76 9.15 16.60
CA ILE A 185 3.95 9.39 15.76
C ILE A 185 3.58 10.15 14.48
N LEU A 186 2.46 9.81 13.84
CA LEU A 186 2.01 10.50 12.61
C LEU A 186 1.55 11.95 12.86
N ALA A 187 1.20 12.28 14.10
CA ALA A 187 0.84 13.63 14.51
C ALA A 187 2.06 14.52 14.82
N MET A 188 3.24 13.94 15.04
CA MET A 188 4.45 14.70 15.35
C MET A 188 5.04 15.39 14.10
N PRO A 189 5.62 16.60 14.24
CA PRO A 189 6.39 17.22 13.16
C PRO A 189 7.63 16.38 12.83
N LYS A 190 8.09 16.44 11.57
CA LYS A 190 9.18 15.59 11.05
C LYS A 190 10.47 15.69 11.87
N ASP A 191 10.72 16.84 12.46
CA ASP A 191 11.96 17.13 13.20
C ASP A 191 11.98 16.47 14.59
N ALA A 192 10.82 16.00 15.08
CA ALA A 192 10.67 15.40 16.40
C ALA A 192 10.62 13.86 16.37
N ILE A 193 10.92 13.22 15.23
CA ILE A 193 10.82 11.77 15.09
C ILE A 193 12.05 11.11 15.75
N PRO A 194 11.91 10.31 16.82
CA PRO A 194 13.03 9.66 17.47
C PRO A 194 13.61 8.55 16.58
N GLU A 195 14.94 8.47 16.48
CA GLU A 195 15.65 7.46 15.66
C GLU A 195 15.36 6.01 16.08
N LYS A 196 15.01 5.79 17.34
CA LYS A 196 14.76 4.46 17.90
C LYS A 196 13.29 4.33 18.33
N PHE A 197 12.49 3.72 17.47
CA PHE A 197 11.16 3.27 17.84
C PHE A 197 11.26 2.06 18.76
N ASN A 198 11.03 2.24 20.07
CA ASN A 198 10.95 1.12 21.02
C ASN A 198 9.66 0.31 20.79
N ARG A 199 9.63 -0.43 19.67
CA ARG A 199 8.47 -1.16 19.16
C ARG A 199 8.20 -2.36 20.05
N VAL A 200 7.03 -2.39 20.67
CA VAL A 200 6.56 -3.56 21.43
C VAL A 200 6.58 -4.76 20.48
N ARG A 201 7.35 -5.78 20.84
CA ARG A 201 7.57 -6.95 19.99
C ARG A 201 6.31 -7.81 19.99
N VAL A 202 5.62 -7.87 18.85
CA VAL A 202 4.44 -8.73 18.59
C VAL A 202 4.76 -10.23 18.77
N ARG A 203 6.06 -10.59 18.80
CA ARG A 203 6.52 -11.97 18.99
C ARG A 203 5.94 -12.63 20.24
N PHE A 204 5.87 -11.91 21.37
CA PHE A 204 5.35 -12.50 22.61
C PHE A 204 3.89 -12.94 22.48
N GLN A 205 3.06 -12.06 21.92
CA GLN A 205 1.65 -12.36 21.68
C GLN A 205 1.47 -13.52 20.70
N ALA A 206 2.27 -13.56 19.62
CA ALA A 206 2.22 -14.65 18.65
C ALA A 206 2.62 -16.00 19.28
N HIS A 207 3.65 -16.02 20.12
CA HIS A 207 4.04 -17.23 20.85
C HIS A 207 2.96 -17.68 21.85
N PHE A 208 2.37 -16.74 22.59
CA PHE A 208 1.30 -17.06 23.54
C PHE A 208 0.07 -17.63 22.84
N LEU A 209 -0.39 -16.99 21.76
CA LEU A 209 -1.52 -17.48 20.97
C LEU A 209 -1.22 -18.84 20.32
N GLY A 210 0.00 -19.01 19.79
CA GLY A 210 0.44 -20.27 19.22
C GLY A 210 0.43 -21.41 20.23
N LEU A 211 0.95 -21.18 21.44
CA LEU A 211 0.95 -22.17 22.53
C LEU A 211 -0.48 -22.52 22.96
N LEU A 212 -1.35 -21.52 23.05
CA LEU A 212 -2.76 -21.73 23.38
C LEU A 212 -3.46 -22.61 22.34
N LEU A 213 -3.28 -22.33 21.05
CA LEU A 213 -3.88 -23.10 19.96
C LEU A 213 -3.32 -24.52 19.86
N THR A 214 -2.03 -24.73 20.09
CA THR A 214 -1.48 -26.10 20.09
C THR A 214 -2.00 -26.88 21.30
N SER A 215 -2.15 -26.24 22.45
CA SER A 215 -2.70 -26.89 23.64
C SER A 215 -4.15 -27.35 23.44
N THR A 216 -4.98 -26.55 22.75
CA THR A 216 -6.39 -26.92 22.51
C THR A 216 -6.53 -28.10 21.57
N VAL A 217 -5.70 -28.17 20.52
CA VAL A 217 -5.67 -29.31 19.59
C VAL A 217 -5.27 -30.58 20.32
N VAL A 218 -4.24 -30.54 21.17
CA VAL A 218 -3.80 -31.70 21.95
C VAL A 218 -4.91 -32.19 22.87
N ILE A 219 -5.59 -31.27 23.56
CA ILE A 219 -6.69 -31.59 24.49
C ILE A 219 -7.88 -32.19 23.74
N TYR A 220 -8.23 -31.65 22.57
CA TYR A 220 -9.30 -32.17 21.72
C TYR A 220 -9.01 -33.57 21.17
N ILE A 221 -7.77 -33.84 20.73
CA ILE A 221 -7.37 -35.18 20.29
C ILE A 221 -7.42 -36.17 21.46
N ALA A 222 -6.95 -35.76 22.64
CA ALA A 222 -6.97 -36.58 23.85
C ALA A 222 -8.40 -36.88 24.35
N SER A 223 -9.34 -35.94 24.22
CA SER A 223 -10.76 -36.17 24.57
C SER A 223 -11.41 -37.14 23.59
N GLY A 224 -11.22 -36.92 22.28
CA GLY A 224 -11.76 -37.78 21.23
C GLY A 224 -11.26 -39.22 21.33
N TRP A 225 -9.96 -39.42 21.56
CA TRP A 225 -9.38 -40.77 21.70
C TRP A 225 -10.00 -41.56 22.87
N ARG A 226 -10.30 -40.89 23.98
CA ARG A 226 -10.92 -41.55 25.15
C ARG A 226 -12.39 -41.87 24.94
N ALA A 227 -13.14 -41.06 24.19
CA ALA A 227 -14.55 -41.30 23.92
C ALA A 227 -14.80 -42.55 23.03
N VAL A 228 -13.80 -42.94 22.24
CA VAL A 228 -13.87 -44.13 21.36
C VAL A 228 -13.58 -45.44 22.11
N ARG A 229 -12.95 -45.38 23.29
CA ARG A 229 -12.64 -46.55 24.12
C ARG A 229 -13.70 -46.78 25.18
#